data_AF-A0A834CY54-F1
#
_entry.id   AF-A0A834CY54-F1
#
_cell.length_a   1.000
_cell.length_b   1.000
_cell.length_c   1.000
_cell.angle_alpha   90.00
_cell.angle_beta   90.00
_cell.angle_gamma   90.00
#
_symmetry.space_group_name_H-M   'P 1'
#
loop_
_entity.id
_entity.type
_entity.pdbx_description
1 polymer ?
#
loop_
_entity_poly.entity_id
_entity_poly.type
_entity_poly.pdbx_seq_one_letter_code
_entity_poly.pdbx_strand_id
1 'polypeptide(L)'
;MDCFAAFLQGVFTGKCGTSLDHGVTAVGYGTDNGVDYWIVKNSWGASWGEAGYIRMERNLDGTSTGKCGIAMEASYPIKKSQNPPNPGPSPPSPIKPPTVCSSYFSCPDSNTCCCTYEYSGYCLAWGCCPLEGATCCDDHYSCCPHDYPICNTNDGTCMMSKDNPLAVKALRRTPAKPHWAFGSGGKKSSA
;
A
#
# COMPACT_ATOMS: atom_id res chain seq x y z
N MET A 1 -6.86 -18.75 29.96
CA MET A 1 -7.01 -17.32 29.60
C MET A 1 -6.52 -17.20 28.17
N ASP A 2 -7.34 -16.67 27.27
CA ASP A 2 -7.00 -16.53 25.86
C ASP A 2 -6.03 -15.35 25.68
N CYS A 3 -4.90 -15.60 25.03
CA CYS A 3 -3.90 -14.56 24.76
C CYS A 3 -4.24 -13.70 23.53
N PHE A 4 -5.20 -14.12 22.69
CA PHE A 4 -5.52 -13.48 21.42
C PHE A 4 -5.92 -12.01 21.60
N ALA A 5 -6.83 -11.73 22.53
CA ALA A 5 -7.32 -10.37 22.76
C ALA A 5 -6.21 -9.37 23.16
N ALA A 6 -5.16 -9.85 23.82
CA ALA A 6 -4.03 -9.05 24.31
C ALA A 6 -2.84 -9.01 23.35
N PHE A 7 -2.96 -9.53 22.12
CA PHE A 7 -1.90 -9.52 21.14
C PHE A 7 -1.47 -8.08 20.77
N LEU A 8 -0.15 -7.87 20.67
CA LEU A 8 0.45 -6.59 20.31
C LEU A 8 1.31 -6.70 19.05
N GLN A 9 2.25 -7.64 18.99
CA GLN A 9 3.20 -7.76 17.88
C GLN A 9 3.85 -9.14 17.84
N GLY A 10 4.49 -9.46 16.70
CA GLY A 10 5.19 -10.72 16.46
C GLY A 10 4.30 -11.84 15.93
N VAL A 11 4.87 -13.04 15.79
CA VAL A 11 4.07 -14.23 15.47
C VAL A 11 3.38 -14.72 16.75
N PHE A 12 2.05 -14.80 16.72
CA PHE A 12 1.23 -15.24 17.83
C PHE A 12 1.40 -16.74 18.10
N THR A 13 2.14 -17.04 19.16
CA THR A 13 2.34 -18.40 19.69
C THR A 13 1.53 -18.68 20.96
N GLY A 14 0.73 -17.71 21.41
CA GLY A 14 -0.08 -17.79 22.64
C GLY A 14 -1.09 -18.94 22.67
N LYS A 15 -1.62 -19.24 23.86
CA LYS A 15 -2.64 -20.30 24.03
C LYS A 15 -4.02 -19.77 23.61
N CYS A 16 -4.76 -20.60 22.87
CA CYS A 16 -6.16 -20.40 22.47
C CYS A 16 -6.83 -21.78 22.29
N GLY A 17 -8.15 -21.83 22.32
CA GLY A 17 -8.93 -23.04 22.09
C GLY A 17 -9.39 -23.20 20.64
N THR A 18 -10.29 -24.15 20.39
CA THR A 18 -10.95 -24.39 19.09
C THR A 18 -12.47 -24.19 19.15
N SER A 19 -12.97 -23.59 20.22
CA SER A 19 -14.37 -23.15 20.31
C SER A 19 -14.48 -21.83 19.57
N LEU A 20 -14.88 -21.87 18.30
CA LEU A 20 -14.91 -20.70 17.43
C LEU A 20 -15.99 -19.69 17.88
N ASP A 21 -15.60 -18.43 18.03
CA ASP A 21 -16.49 -17.33 18.42
C ASP A 21 -16.28 -16.02 17.64
N HIS A 22 -15.16 -15.89 16.91
CA HIS A 22 -14.76 -14.66 16.24
C HIS A 22 -14.36 -14.87 14.78
N GLY A 23 -14.96 -14.09 13.88
CA GLY A 23 -14.68 -14.11 12.45
C GLY A 23 -13.58 -13.12 12.05
N VAL A 24 -12.60 -13.59 11.28
CA VAL A 24 -11.46 -12.81 10.80
C VAL A 24 -11.16 -13.14 9.33
N THR A 25 -10.23 -12.41 8.70
CA THR A 25 -9.86 -12.65 7.29
C THR A 25 -8.38 -12.95 7.17
N ALA A 26 -8.01 -14.15 6.72
CA ALA A 26 -6.66 -14.43 6.26
C ALA A 26 -6.42 -13.71 4.92
N VAL A 27 -5.42 -12.85 4.88
CA VAL A 27 -5.09 -12.01 3.70
C VAL A 27 -3.73 -12.33 3.09
N GLY A 28 -2.98 -13.24 3.72
CA GLY A 28 -1.68 -13.67 3.26
C GLY A 28 -1.06 -14.69 4.22
N TYR A 29 0.17 -15.08 3.91
CA TYR A 29 0.98 -15.97 4.72
C TYR A 29 2.46 -15.67 4.45
N GLY A 30 3.33 -16.10 5.35
CA GLY A 30 4.77 -15.93 5.20
C GLY A 30 5.53 -16.84 6.15
N THR A 31 6.83 -16.61 6.20
CA THR A 31 7.76 -17.28 7.11
C THR A 31 8.70 -16.22 7.65
N ASP A 32 8.91 -16.19 8.96
CA ASP A 32 9.82 -15.27 9.64
C ASP A 32 10.63 -16.07 10.65
N ASN A 33 11.97 -16.00 10.56
CA ASN A 33 12.90 -16.78 11.39
C ASN A 33 12.57 -18.29 11.49
N GLY A 34 12.11 -18.89 10.40
CA GLY A 34 11.74 -20.32 10.34
C GLY A 34 10.37 -20.65 10.92
N VAL A 35 9.60 -19.66 11.38
CA VAL A 35 8.22 -19.83 11.85
C VAL A 35 7.25 -19.42 10.74
N ASP A 36 6.46 -20.37 10.27
CA ASP A 36 5.39 -20.13 9.32
C ASP A 36 4.21 -19.41 9.99
N TYR A 37 3.63 -18.42 9.32
CA TYR A 37 2.47 -17.69 9.83
C TYR A 37 1.44 -17.36 8.76
N TRP A 38 0.20 -17.21 9.19
CA TRP A 38 -0.89 -16.52 8.50
C TRP A 38 -0.84 -15.03 8.81
N ILE A 39 -1.16 -14.19 7.83
CA ILE A 39 -1.45 -12.76 8.06
C ILE A 39 -2.96 -12.62 8.12
N VAL A 40 -3.47 -12.23 9.29
CA VAL A 40 -4.91 -12.17 9.56
C VAL A 40 -5.31 -10.73 9.85
N LYS A 41 -6.25 -10.21 9.05
CA LYS A 41 -6.89 -8.91 9.28
C LYS A 41 -8.00 -9.06 10.32
N ASN A 42 -7.96 -8.23 11.35
CA ASN A 42 -8.98 -8.16 12.39
C ASN A 42 -9.91 -6.94 12.20
N SER A 43 -10.97 -6.87 13.00
CA SER A 43 -12.02 -5.84 12.95
C SER A 43 -12.04 -4.90 14.15
N TRP A 44 -10.97 -4.88 14.96
CA TRP A 44 -10.88 -4.09 16.22
C TRP A 44 -10.12 -2.76 16.08
N GLY A 45 -9.91 -2.30 14.86
CA GLY A 45 -9.21 -1.05 14.56
C GLY A 45 -7.69 -1.17 14.58
N ALA A 46 -7.02 -0.13 14.10
CA ALA A 46 -5.58 -0.12 13.89
C ALA A 46 -4.75 -0.06 15.18
N SER A 47 -5.36 0.23 16.34
CA SER A 47 -4.65 0.28 17.63
C SER A 47 -4.40 -1.10 18.24
N TRP A 48 -5.01 -2.15 17.71
CA TRP A 48 -4.86 -3.52 18.18
C TRP A 48 -3.85 -4.28 17.30
N GLY A 49 -2.99 -5.09 17.91
CA GLY A 49 -2.00 -5.89 17.17
C GLY A 49 -1.08 -5.05 16.27
N GLU A 50 -0.65 -5.65 15.17
CA GLU A 50 0.23 -5.02 14.17
C GLU A 50 -0.63 -4.17 13.22
N ALA A 51 -1.05 -2.98 13.67
CA ALA A 51 -1.93 -2.07 12.93
C ALA A 51 -3.28 -2.69 12.50
N GLY A 52 -3.91 -3.47 13.39
CA GLY A 52 -5.17 -4.18 13.15
C GLY A 52 -5.00 -5.60 12.60
N TYR A 53 -3.75 -6.07 12.50
CA TYR A 53 -3.41 -7.41 12.01
C TYR A 53 -2.77 -8.26 13.09
N ILE A 54 -2.81 -9.57 12.87
CA ILE A 54 -2.08 -10.57 13.66
C ILE A 54 -1.39 -11.53 12.72
N ARG A 55 -0.10 -11.78 12.97
CA ARG A 55 0.60 -12.93 12.39
C ARG A 55 0.32 -14.14 13.28
N MET A 56 -0.38 -15.15 12.79
CA MET A 56 -0.77 -16.33 13.56
C MET A 56 0.02 -17.56 13.10
N GLU A 57 0.56 -18.36 14.02
CA GLU A 57 1.30 -19.59 13.67
C GLU A 57 0.54 -20.47 12.66
N ARG A 58 1.26 -20.96 11.66
CA ARG A 58 0.77 -21.81 10.58
C ARG A 58 1.60 -23.08 10.50
N ASN A 59 1.04 -24.12 9.87
CA ASN A 59 1.71 -25.40 9.64
C ASN A 59 2.20 -26.08 10.92
N LEU A 60 1.38 -26.03 11.97
CA LEU A 60 1.67 -26.68 13.24
C LEU A 60 1.49 -28.20 13.12
N ASP A 61 2.52 -28.95 13.49
CA ASP A 61 2.46 -30.41 13.54
C ASP A 61 1.43 -30.89 14.57
N GLY A 62 0.75 -32.00 14.26
CA GLY A 62 -0.19 -32.64 15.19
C GLY A 62 -1.54 -31.93 15.37
N THR A 63 -1.85 -30.89 14.57
CA THR A 63 -3.18 -30.27 14.53
C THR A 63 -3.71 -30.13 13.12
N SER A 64 -4.94 -30.61 12.88
CA SER A 64 -5.69 -30.37 11.66
C SER A 64 -6.56 -29.10 11.74
N THR A 65 -6.80 -28.58 12.95
CA THR A 65 -7.64 -27.39 13.17
C THR A 65 -6.86 -26.09 12.98
N GLY A 66 -5.51 -26.18 12.99
CA GLY A 66 -4.62 -25.02 12.99
C GLY A 66 -4.65 -24.27 14.33
N LYS A 67 -3.83 -23.21 14.43
CA LYS A 67 -3.81 -22.34 15.61
C LYS A 67 -5.18 -21.69 15.79
N CYS A 68 -5.72 -21.75 17.01
CA CYS A 68 -7.04 -21.20 17.38
C CYS A 68 -8.23 -21.69 16.52
N GLY A 69 -8.10 -22.84 15.85
CA GLY A 69 -9.16 -23.34 14.96
C GLY A 69 -9.28 -22.63 13.61
N ILE A 70 -8.27 -21.83 13.20
CA ILE A 70 -8.30 -21.03 11.96
C ILE A 70 -8.56 -21.86 10.69
N ALA A 71 -8.27 -23.16 10.69
CA ALA A 71 -8.47 -24.05 9.54
C ALA A 71 -9.79 -24.86 9.61
N MET A 72 -10.68 -24.61 10.58
CA MET A 72 -11.90 -25.39 10.77
C MET A 72 -13.07 -24.95 9.88
N GLU A 73 -13.35 -23.64 9.79
CA GLU A 73 -14.54 -23.09 9.11
C GLU A 73 -14.18 -21.96 8.12
N ALA A 74 -13.11 -22.16 7.34
CA ALA A 74 -12.70 -21.19 6.32
C ALA A 74 -13.65 -21.20 5.10
N SER A 75 -13.97 -20.02 4.59
CA SER A 75 -14.74 -19.85 3.36
C SER A 75 -14.21 -18.68 2.53
N TYR A 76 -14.48 -18.69 1.22
CA TYR A 76 -14.08 -17.63 0.31
C TYR A 76 -15.16 -17.40 -0.75
N PRO A 77 -15.36 -16.14 -1.20
CA PRO A 77 -16.31 -15.84 -2.26
C PRO A 77 -15.77 -16.29 -3.62
N ILE A 78 -16.67 -16.80 -4.48
CA ILE A 78 -16.36 -17.10 -5.87
C ILE A 78 -17.06 -16.08 -6.77
N LYS A 79 -16.27 -15.30 -7.52
CA LYS A 79 -16.80 -14.40 -8.55
C LYS A 79 -16.98 -15.17 -9.86
N LYS A 80 -18.24 -15.53 -10.19
CA LYS A 80 -18.58 -16.28 -11.42
C LYS A 80 -18.82 -15.40 -12.64
N SER A 81 -19.18 -14.14 -12.43
CA SER A 81 -19.36 -13.23 -13.55
C SER A 81 -18.00 -12.85 -14.11
N GLN A 82 -17.91 -12.83 -15.44
CA GLN A 82 -16.80 -12.14 -16.08
C GLN A 82 -16.73 -10.72 -15.53
N ASN A 83 -15.52 -10.22 -15.32
CA ASN A 83 -15.37 -8.77 -15.27
C ASN A 83 -16.07 -8.24 -16.53
N PRO A 84 -16.90 -7.19 -16.43
CA PRO A 84 -17.44 -6.54 -17.62
C PRO A 84 -16.30 -6.44 -18.65
N PRO A 85 -16.52 -6.74 -19.94
CA PRO A 85 -15.51 -6.48 -20.96
C PRO A 85 -15.01 -5.08 -20.67
N ASN A 86 -13.69 -4.93 -20.49
CA ASN A 86 -13.07 -3.64 -20.15
C ASN A 86 -13.82 -2.60 -20.98
N PRO A 87 -14.64 -1.72 -20.37
CA PRO A 87 -15.54 -0.88 -21.14
C PRO A 87 -14.62 -0.19 -22.12
N GLY A 88 -14.78 -0.52 -23.42
CA GLY A 88 -13.94 0.03 -24.48
C GLY A 88 -13.83 1.52 -24.19
N PRO A 89 -12.62 2.10 -24.34
CA PRO A 89 -12.17 3.27 -23.59
C PRO A 89 -13.35 4.17 -23.26
N SER A 90 -13.67 4.30 -21.97
CA SER A 90 -14.71 5.24 -21.53
C SER A 90 -14.55 6.52 -22.34
N PRO A 91 -15.64 7.16 -22.81
CA PRO A 91 -15.54 8.47 -23.45
C PRO A 91 -14.53 9.29 -22.64
N PRO A 92 -13.48 9.86 -23.27
CA PRO A 92 -12.36 10.40 -22.53
C PRO A 92 -12.94 11.25 -21.42
N SER A 93 -12.70 10.83 -20.17
CA SER A 93 -13.09 11.64 -19.03
C SER A 93 -12.56 13.04 -19.30
N PRO A 94 -13.28 14.11 -18.92
CA PRO A 94 -12.78 15.46 -19.08
C PRO A 94 -11.31 15.45 -18.67
N ILE A 95 -10.41 15.83 -19.59
CA ILE A 95 -8.97 15.69 -19.39
C ILE A 95 -8.66 16.37 -18.07
N LYS A 96 -8.42 15.58 -17.01
CA LYS A 96 -8.12 16.13 -15.69
C LYS A 96 -6.85 16.95 -15.89
N PRO A 97 -6.83 18.22 -15.43
CA PRO A 97 -5.67 19.05 -15.67
C PRO A 97 -4.42 18.39 -15.05
N PRO A 98 -3.24 18.57 -15.67
CA PRO A 98 -2.00 18.07 -15.11
C PRO A 98 -1.77 18.63 -13.70
N THR A 99 -1.14 17.83 -12.85
CA THR A 99 -0.81 18.24 -11.49
C THR A 99 0.34 19.23 -11.54
N VAL A 100 0.09 20.49 -11.17
CA VAL A 100 1.11 21.54 -11.15
C VAL A 100 1.98 21.37 -9.89
N CYS A 101 3.28 21.16 -10.08
CA CYS A 101 4.24 21.02 -8.97
C CYS A 101 4.86 22.36 -8.58
N SER A 102 5.11 23.22 -9.56
CA SER A 102 5.64 24.58 -9.38
C SER A 102 5.34 25.42 -10.63
N SER A 103 5.76 26.69 -10.64
CA SER A 103 5.70 27.56 -11.83
C SER A 103 6.49 27.04 -13.04
N TYR A 104 7.35 26.02 -12.85
CA TYR A 104 8.21 25.48 -13.90
C TYR A 104 7.97 24.01 -14.20
N PHE A 105 7.27 23.25 -13.36
CA PHE A 105 7.16 21.80 -13.48
C PHE A 105 5.72 21.30 -13.27
N SER A 106 5.34 20.30 -14.05
CA SER A 106 4.06 19.59 -13.94
C SER A 106 4.19 18.09 -14.10
N CYS A 107 3.28 17.37 -13.45
CA CYS A 107 3.08 15.95 -13.57
C CYS A 107 1.79 15.66 -14.35
N PRO A 108 1.65 14.43 -14.90
CA PRO A 108 0.36 13.93 -15.37
C PRO A 108 -0.76 14.13 -14.34
N ASP A 109 -2.00 14.05 -14.81
CA ASP A 109 -3.14 14.09 -13.92
C ASP A 109 -3.09 12.93 -12.90
N SER A 110 -3.64 13.18 -11.72
CA SER A 110 -3.72 12.18 -10.63
C SER A 110 -2.36 11.64 -10.16
N ASN A 111 -1.27 12.36 -10.45
CA ASN A 111 0.06 12.08 -9.91
C ASN A 111 0.38 13.00 -8.73
N THR A 112 1.25 12.55 -7.83
CA THR A 112 1.78 13.37 -6.74
C THR A 112 3.14 13.95 -7.11
N CYS A 113 3.29 15.26 -6.91
CA CYS A 113 4.56 15.96 -7.08
C CYS A 113 5.49 15.68 -5.89
N CYS A 114 6.62 15.05 -6.16
CA CYS A 114 7.63 14.75 -5.16
C CYS A 114 8.91 15.53 -5.42
N CYS A 115 9.43 16.23 -4.42
CA CYS A 115 10.70 16.93 -4.50
C CYS A 115 11.85 15.94 -4.73
N THR A 116 12.67 16.18 -5.76
CA THR A 116 13.85 15.36 -6.06
C THR A 116 15.16 16.09 -5.85
N TYR A 117 15.13 17.42 -5.84
CA TYR A 117 16.28 18.24 -5.52
C TYR A 117 15.82 19.48 -4.75
N GLU A 118 16.17 19.52 -3.46
CA GLU A 118 15.87 20.62 -2.57
C GLU A 118 17.14 21.45 -2.30
N TYR A 119 17.02 22.76 -2.37
CA TYR A 119 18.07 23.70 -2.00
C TYR A 119 17.48 24.82 -1.16
N SER A 120 17.97 24.97 0.07
CA SER A 120 17.56 26.04 1.00
C SER A 120 16.03 26.10 1.26
N GLY A 121 15.35 24.96 1.34
CA GLY A 121 13.89 24.88 1.56
C GLY A 121 13.05 25.03 0.29
N TYR A 122 13.68 25.12 -0.89
CA TYR A 122 12.99 25.21 -2.17
C TYR A 122 13.27 24.00 -3.06
N CYS A 123 12.22 23.43 -3.64
CA CYS A 123 12.33 22.34 -4.60
C CYS A 123 12.65 22.85 -6.01
N LEU A 124 13.91 22.66 -6.41
CA LEU A 124 14.43 23.04 -7.72
C LEU A 124 14.14 21.99 -8.80
N ALA A 125 13.91 20.74 -8.40
CA ALA A 125 13.48 19.67 -9.31
C ALA A 125 12.39 18.80 -8.67
N TRP A 126 11.55 18.25 -9.55
CA TRP A 126 10.37 17.48 -9.18
C TRP A 126 10.32 16.14 -9.93
N GLY A 127 9.77 15.14 -9.27
CA GLY A 127 9.39 13.85 -9.82
C GLY A 127 7.90 13.59 -9.63
N CYS A 128 7.33 12.74 -10.45
CA CYS A 128 5.93 12.37 -10.47
C CYS A 128 5.76 10.96 -9.94
N CYS A 129 5.07 10.83 -8.81
CA CYS A 129 4.56 9.55 -8.35
C CYS A 129 3.25 9.23 -9.08
N PRO A 130 3.07 8.02 -9.66
CA PRO A 130 1.86 7.64 -10.40
C PRO A 130 0.69 7.26 -9.46
N LEU A 131 0.49 8.05 -8.41
CA LEU A 131 -0.59 7.92 -7.42
C LEU A 131 -0.97 9.31 -6.91
N GLU A 132 -2.24 9.50 -6.60
CA GLU A 132 -2.76 10.71 -5.94
C GLU A 132 -2.54 10.59 -4.42
N GLY A 133 -2.05 11.66 -3.77
CA GLY A 133 -1.78 11.67 -2.33
C GLY A 133 -0.65 10.75 -1.88
N ALA A 134 0.32 10.46 -2.74
CA ALA A 134 1.41 9.53 -2.44
C ALA A 134 2.41 10.11 -1.42
N THR A 135 3.02 9.23 -0.63
CA THR A 135 4.16 9.60 0.22
C THR A 135 5.45 9.55 -0.59
N CYS A 136 6.22 10.65 -0.58
CA CYS A 136 7.49 10.74 -1.25
C CYS A 136 8.61 10.20 -0.35
N CYS A 137 9.24 9.09 -0.74
CA CYS A 137 10.40 8.54 -0.04
C CYS A 137 11.68 9.40 -0.15
N ASP A 138 12.57 9.25 0.82
CA ASP A 138 13.82 10.04 0.90
C ASP A 138 14.88 9.62 -0.13
N ASP A 139 14.72 8.47 -0.79
CA ASP A 139 15.59 8.03 -1.89
C ASP A 139 15.46 8.88 -3.17
N HIS A 140 14.57 9.88 -3.15
CA HIS A 140 14.21 10.75 -4.27
C HIS A 140 13.70 10.03 -5.52
N TYR A 141 13.48 8.72 -5.46
CA TYR A 141 13.22 7.86 -6.61
C TYR A 141 11.95 7.05 -6.49
N SER A 142 11.56 6.71 -5.26
CA SER A 142 10.42 5.87 -4.96
C SER A 142 9.32 6.67 -4.25
N CYS A 143 8.10 6.19 -4.34
CA CYS A 143 6.97 6.73 -3.61
C CYS A 143 6.04 5.60 -3.18
N CYS A 144 5.29 5.88 -2.12
CA CYS A 144 4.39 4.93 -1.50
C CYS A 144 2.93 5.38 -1.59
N PRO A 145 1.98 4.43 -1.70
CA PRO A 145 0.56 4.75 -1.57
C PRO A 145 0.24 5.42 -0.24
N HIS A 146 -0.81 6.25 -0.20
CA HIS A 146 -1.23 6.94 1.02
C HIS A 146 -1.62 5.97 2.16
N ASP A 147 -2.16 4.80 1.82
CA ASP A 147 -2.51 3.73 2.77
C ASP A 147 -1.28 3.02 3.35
N TYR A 148 -0.13 3.11 2.68
CA TYR A 148 1.14 2.48 3.08
C TYR A 148 2.26 3.53 3.14
N PRO A 149 2.15 4.57 3.98
CA PRO A 149 2.99 5.77 3.87
C PRO A 149 4.45 5.54 4.31
N ILE A 150 4.77 4.42 4.97
CA ILE A 150 6.11 4.19 5.51
C ILE A 150 7.01 3.59 4.44
N CYS A 151 7.97 4.36 3.97
CA CYS A 151 8.98 3.93 3.01
C CYS A 151 10.04 3.03 3.65
N ASN A 152 10.22 1.82 3.12
CA ASN A 152 11.40 0.99 3.33
C ASN A 152 12.21 1.00 2.02
N THR A 153 13.12 1.96 1.90
CA THR A 153 13.94 2.17 0.70
C THR A 153 14.98 1.07 0.49
N ASN A 154 15.39 0.36 1.55
CA ASN A 154 16.35 -0.74 1.47
C ASN A 154 15.73 -1.94 0.74
N ASP A 155 14.48 -2.26 1.06
CA ASP A 155 13.76 -3.38 0.45
C ASP A 155 12.90 -2.97 -0.76
N GLY A 156 12.79 -1.66 -1.02
CA GLY A 156 11.94 -1.13 -2.09
C GLY A 156 10.45 -1.36 -1.85
N THR A 157 10.02 -1.29 -0.59
CA THR A 157 8.65 -1.57 -0.15
C THR A 157 8.05 -0.44 0.67
N CYS A 158 6.73 -0.50 0.86
CA CYS A 158 5.89 0.46 1.56
C CYS A 158 5.04 -0.28 2.59
N MET A 159 4.96 0.23 3.81
CA MET A 159 4.25 -0.40 4.92
C MET A 159 3.20 0.55 5.51
N MET A 160 2.13 0.01 6.08
CA MET A 160 1.12 0.83 6.77
C MET A 160 1.60 1.34 8.14
N SER A 161 2.40 0.53 8.83
CA SER A 161 3.08 0.85 10.10
C SER A 161 4.47 0.19 10.10
N LYS A 162 5.39 0.64 10.98
CA LYS A 162 6.78 0.14 11.01
C LYS A 162 6.87 -1.37 11.25
N ASP A 163 5.85 -1.92 11.91
CA ASP A 163 5.75 -3.33 12.31
C ASP A 163 4.64 -4.07 11.55
N ASN A 164 4.07 -3.46 10.48
CA ASN A 164 3.03 -4.13 9.71
C ASN A 164 3.62 -5.28 8.88
N PRO A 165 3.07 -6.50 8.96
CA PRO A 165 3.57 -7.64 8.19
C PRO A 165 3.26 -7.55 6.69
N LEU A 166 2.40 -6.63 6.28
CA LEU A 166 2.07 -6.37 4.88
C LEU A 166 2.90 -5.20 4.34
N ALA A 167 3.77 -5.55 3.39
CA ALA A 167 4.50 -4.59 2.60
C ALA A 167 4.05 -4.65 1.14
N VAL A 168 3.78 -3.51 0.52
CA VAL A 168 3.52 -3.39 -0.91
C VAL A 168 4.75 -2.84 -1.61
N LYS A 169 4.94 -3.17 -2.89
CA LYS A 169 6.08 -2.66 -3.65
C LYS A 169 6.00 -1.14 -3.80
N ALA A 170 7.12 -0.45 -3.56
CA ALA A 170 7.21 0.99 -3.82
C ALA A 170 7.12 1.27 -5.33
N LEU A 171 6.50 2.40 -5.68
CA LEU A 171 6.37 2.82 -7.07
C LEU A 171 7.52 3.74 -7.45
N ARG A 172 8.02 3.57 -8.67
CA ARG A 172 9.09 4.40 -9.22
C ARG A 172 8.50 5.73 -9.72
N ARG A 173 9.17 6.83 -9.35
CA ARG A 173 8.86 8.17 -9.87
C ARG A 173 9.36 8.32 -11.31
N THR A 174 8.68 9.19 -12.05
CA THR A 174 9.17 9.72 -13.34
C THR A 174 9.61 11.18 -13.20
N PRO A 175 10.50 11.72 -14.03
CA PRO A 175 10.82 13.15 -13.98
C PRO A 175 9.59 14.02 -14.29
N ALA A 176 9.39 15.11 -13.55
CA ALA A 176 8.36 16.08 -13.88
C ALA A 176 8.68 16.80 -15.19
N LYS A 177 7.65 17.15 -15.95
CA LYS A 177 7.80 17.84 -17.22
C LYS A 177 8.03 19.34 -16.97
N PRO A 178 9.11 19.94 -17.48
CA PRO A 178 9.28 21.38 -17.39
C PRO A 178 8.34 22.10 -18.36
N HIS A 179 7.75 23.23 -17.93
CA HIS A 179 6.84 24.01 -18.75
C HIS A 179 7.51 24.63 -19.98
N TRP A 180 8.82 24.94 -19.91
CA TRP A 180 9.58 25.46 -21.06
C TRP A 180 9.73 24.43 -22.19
N ALA A 181 9.52 23.13 -21.94
CA ALA A 181 9.51 22.11 -22.99
C ALA A 181 8.30 22.19 -23.93
N PHE A 182 7.30 23.03 -23.63
CA PHE A 182 6.14 23.31 -24.50
C PHE A 182 6.28 24.60 -25.32
N GLY A 183 7.45 25.25 -25.33
CA GLY A 183 7.71 26.46 -26.11
C GLY A 183 7.99 26.21 -27.59
N SER A 184 6.96 25.86 -28.37
CA SER A 184 6.90 26.03 -29.84
C SER A 184 5.46 25.91 -30.34
N GLY A 185 4.66 26.98 -30.24
CA GLY A 185 3.33 26.99 -30.88
C GLY A 185 2.39 28.10 -30.41
N GLY A 186 2.45 29.26 -31.06
CA GLY A 186 1.32 30.20 -31.10
C GLY A 186 1.56 31.55 -30.42
N LYS A 187 2.44 32.38 -30.99
CA LYS A 187 2.22 33.83 -30.93
C LYS A 187 0.97 34.14 -31.75
N LYS A 188 -0.16 34.42 -31.11
CA LYS A 188 -1.19 35.28 -31.69
C LYS A 188 -1.02 36.65 -31.05
N SER A 189 -0.36 37.53 -31.79
CA SER A 189 -0.37 38.96 -31.49
C SER A 189 -1.74 39.49 -31.91
N SER A 190 -2.46 40.11 -30.99
CA SER A 190 -3.57 40.99 -31.31
C SER A 190 -2.99 42.37 -31.63
N ALA A 191 -3.11 42.78 -32.90
CA ALA A 191 -3.22 44.14 -33.40
C ALA A 191 -3.57 44.06 -34.89
#